data_AF-A0A4U6JAM2-F1
#
_entry.id   AF-A0A4U6JAM2-F1
#
_cell.length_a   1.000
_cell.length_b   1.000
_cell.length_c   1.000
_cell.angle_alpha   90.00
_cell.angle_beta   90.00
_cell.angle_gamma   90.00
#
_symmetry.space_group_name_H-M   'P 1'
#
loop_
_entity.id
_entity.type
_entity.pdbx_description
1 polymer ?
#
loop_
_entity_poly.entity_id
_entity_poly.type
_entity_poly.pdbx_seq_one_letter_code
_entity_poly.pdbx_strand_id
1 'polypeptide(L)'
;MLRTLNPVILNTGAIVLALILIYTGFCATEKLTWLMEVTPVIIVVPLLLATMKRYPLTPMLYTLIFFHAIILMVGGMYTYAKVPIG
;
A
#
# COMPACT_ATOMS: atom_id res chain seq x y z
N MET A 1 -20.85 -15.17 8.54
CA MET A 1 -19.64 -15.14 9.39
C MET A 1 -18.68 -14.09 8.83
N LEU A 2 -18.64 -12.88 9.38
CA LEU A 2 -17.59 -11.91 9.04
C LEU A 2 -16.31 -12.39 9.74
N ARG A 3 -15.50 -13.16 9.02
CA ARG A 3 -14.18 -13.59 9.50
C ARG A 3 -13.32 -12.33 9.54
N THR A 4 -13.07 -11.78 10.71
CA THR A 4 -12.16 -10.64 10.85
C THR A 4 -10.74 -11.13 10.57
N LEU A 5 -9.95 -10.34 9.84
CA LEU A 5 -8.52 -10.64 9.65
C LEU A 5 -7.81 -10.56 10.99
N ASN A 6 -6.89 -11.49 11.23
CA ASN A 6 -6.07 -11.47 12.44
C ASN A 6 -5.26 -10.15 12.48
N PRO A 7 -5.32 -9.37 13.57
CA PRO A 7 -4.57 -8.12 13.70
C PRO A 7 -3.07 -8.27 13.44
N VAL A 8 -2.50 -9.45 13.73
CA VAL A 8 -1.10 -9.75 13.42
C VAL A 8 -0.85 -9.70 11.92
N ILE A 9 -1.72 -10.30 11.10
CA ILE A 9 -1.58 -10.31 9.64
C ILE A 9 -1.67 -8.89 9.08
N LEU A 10 -2.58 -8.08 9.61
CA LEU A 10 -2.72 -6.69 9.18
C LEU A 10 -1.48 -5.86 9.52
N ASN A 11 -0.96 -6.00 10.74
CA ASN A 11 0.25 -5.31 11.18
C ASN A 11 1.47 -5.75 10.37
N THR A 12 1.63 -7.05 10.11
CA THR A 12 2.70 -7.57 9.25
C THR A 12 2.58 -7.01 7.83
N GLY A 13 1.37 -7.00 7.25
CA GLY A 13 1.12 -6.40 5.94
C GLY A 13 1.47 -4.91 5.88
N ALA A 14 1.11 -4.14 6.92
CA ALA A 14 1.46 -2.73 7.01
C ALA A 14 2.98 -2.49 7.10
N ILE A 15 3.71 -3.32 7.85
CA ILE A 15 5.18 -3.25 7.92
C ILE A 15 5.79 -3.55 6.55
N VAL A 16 5.31 -4.59 5.87
CA VAL A 16 5.78 -4.94 4.52
C VAL A 16 5.53 -3.78 3.55
N LEU A 17 4.34 -3.17 3.57
CA LEU A 17 4.04 -2.01 2.74
C LEU A 17 4.96 -0.82 3.07
N ALA A 18 5.25 -0.57 4.34
CA ALA A 18 6.17 0.51 4.74
C ALA A 18 7.59 0.28 4.21
N LEU A 19 8.10 -0.95 4.26
CA LEU A 19 9.41 -1.30 3.69
C LEU A 19 9.45 -1.10 2.18
N ILE A 20 8.40 -1.54 1.46
CA ILE A 20 8.27 -1.34 0.01
C ILE A 20 8.20 0.15 -0.31
N LEU A 21 7.47 0.93 0.48
CA LEU A 21 7.33 2.37 0.30
C LEU A 21 8.68 3.08 0.43
N ILE A 22 9.47 2.72 1.45
CA ILE A 22 10.81 3.26 1.64
C ILE A 22 11.71 2.86 0.47
N TYR A 23 11.72 1.58 0.09
CA TYR A 23 12.54 1.07 -1.01
C TYR A 23 12.22 1.75 -2.35
N THR A 24 10.95 1.82 -2.70
CA THR A 24 10.48 2.43 -3.96
C THR A 24 10.73 3.94 -3.99
N GLY A 25 10.58 4.63 -2.85
CA GLY A 25 10.89 6.05 -2.74
C GLY A 25 12.38 6.37 -2.89
N PHE A 26 13.27 5.47 -2.44
CA PHE A 26 14.71 5.61 -2.68
C PHE A 26 15.11 5.34 -4.14
N CYS A 27 14.44 4.40 -4.80
CA CYS A 27 14.75 4.02 -6.18
C CYS A 27 14.02 4.87 -7.23
N ALA A 28 12.99 5.64 -6.84
CA ALA A 28 12.21 6.46 -7.75
C ALA A 28 13.07 7.53 -8.44
N THR A 29 12.94 7.60 -9.77
CA THR A 29 13.69 8.56 -10.59
C THR A 29 13.22 10.00 -10.34
N GLU A 30 11.90 10.19 -10.22
CA GLU A 30 11.23 11.48 -10.02
C GLU A 30 10.46 11.45 -8.69
N LYS A 31 11.12 11.86 -7.60
CA LYS A 31 10.58 11.71 -6.23
C LYS A 31 9.27 12.46 -6.00
N LEU A 32 9.07 13.61 -6.66
CA LEU A 32 7.86 14.41 -6.51
C LEU A 32 6.64 13.73 -7.14
N THR A 33 6.80 13.21 -8.36
CA THR A 33 5.77 12.44 -9.07
C THR A 33 5.46 11.15 -8.33
N TRP A 34 6.47 10.43 -7.88
CA TRP A 34 6.31 9.24 -7.04
C TRP A 34 5.51 9.54 -5.76
N LEU A 35 5.83 10.64 -5.07
CA LEU A 35 5.11 11.01 -3.85
C LEU A 35 3.63 11.27 -4.13
N MET A 36 3.29 11.95 -5.23
CA MET A 36 1.89 12.17 -5.62
C MET A 36 1.14 10.87 -5.91
N GLU A 37 1.79 9.91 -6.57
CA GLU A 37 1.19 8.61 -6.89
C GLU A 37 1.04 7.70 -5.65
N VAL A 38 1.97 7.77 -4.69
CA VAL A 38 2.00 6.94 -3.47
C VAL A 38 1.27 7.59 -2.29
N THR A 39 0.90 8.87 -2.38
CA THR A 39 0.10 9.60 -1.37
C THR A 39 -1.13 8.81 -0.88
N PRO A 40 -1.93 8.15 -1.76
CA PRO A 40 -3.06 7.34 -1.30
C PRO A 40 -2.63 6.22 -0.35
N VAL A 41 -1.49 5.56 -0.60
CA VAL A 41 -0.98 4.48 0.26
C VAL A 41 -0.57 5.01 1.63
N ILE A 42 0.09 6.18 1.66
CA ILE A 42 0.52 6.86 2.90
C ILE A 42 -0.69 7.20 3.79
N ILE A 43 -1.84 7.53 3.20
CA ILE A 43 -3.06 7.89 3.93
C ILE A 43 -3.87 6.64 4.29
N VAL A 44 -4.05 5.70 3.36
CA VAL A 44 -4.92 4.53 3.52
C VAL A 44 -4.36 3.55 4.54
N VAL A 45 -3.05 3.30 4.58
CA VAL A 45 -2.47 2.31 5.51
C VAL A 45 -2.68 2.69 6.99
N PRO A 46 -2.37 3.92 7.46
CA PRO A 46 -2.67 4.35 8.83
C PRO A 46 -4.17 4.39 9.12
N LEU A 47 -4.99 4.80 8.14
CA LEU A 47 -6.44 4.85 8.29
C LEU A 47 -7.02 3.45 8.53
N LEU A 48 -6.54 2.44 7.80
CA LEU A 48 -6.95 1.05 7.99
C LEU A 48 -6.56 0.51 9.37
N LEU A 49 -5.36 0.83 9.85
CA LEU A 49 -4.91 0.45 11.20
C LEU A 49 -5.73 1.16 12.29
N ALA A 50 -6.08 2.42 12.11
CA ALA A 50 -6.87 3.19 13.08
C ALA A 50 -8.34 2.73 13.12
N THR A 51 -8.92 2.39 11.97
CA THR A 51 -10.34 2.03 11.85
C THR A 51 -10.62 0.54 12.06
N MET A 52 -9.60 -0.33 12.05
CA MET A 52 -9.76 -1.79 12.15
C MET A 52 -10.62 -2.26 13.34
N LYS A 53 -10.55 -1.56 14.48
CA LYS A 53 -11.30 -1.93 15.70
C LYS A 53 -12.76 -1.47 15.65
N ARG A 54 -13.06 -0.37 14.93
CA ARG A 54 -14.38 0.26 14.90
C ARG A 54 -15.19 -0.15 13.68
N TYR A 55 -14.52 -0.38 12.55
CA TYR A 55 -15.10 -0.77 11.27
C TYR A 55 -14.24 -1.86 10.62
N PRO A 56 -14.34 -3.11 11.08
CA PRO A 56 -13.55 -4.21 10.50
C PRO A 56 -14.00 -4.49 9.07
N LEU A 57 -13.12 -4.27 8.10
CA LEU A 57 -13.38 -4.60 6.70
C LEU A 57 -13.28 -6.12 6.47
N THR A 58 -13.84 -6.58 5.36
CA THR A 58 -13.73 -7.99 4.97
C THR A 58 -12.27 -8.34 4.62
N PRO A 59 -11.82 -9.59 4.87
CA PRO A 59 -10.48 -10.03 4.50
C PRO A 59 -10.13 -9.79 3.04
N MET A 60 -11.10 -10.02 2.13
CA MET A 60 -10.93 -9.76 0.70
C MET A 60 -10.58 -8.31 0.42
N LEU A 61 -11.23 -7.35 1.08
CA LEU A 61 -10.98 -5.94 0.85
C LEU A 61 -9.58 -5.53 1.33
N TYR A 62 -9.15 -6.01 2.50
CA TYR A 62 -7.77 -5.80 2.96
C TYR A 62 -6.74 -6.36 1.99
N THR A 63 -6.98 -7.56 1.44
CA THR A 63 -6.10 -8.16 0.42
C THR A 63 -6.05 -7.32 -0.86
N LEU A 64 -7.20 -6.84 -1.36
CA LEU A 64 -7.24 -5.98 -2.54
C LEU A 64 -6.50 -4.67 -2.32
N ILE A 65 -6.67 -4.02 -1.16
CA ILE A 65 -5.96 -2.79 -0.83
C ILE A 65 -4.45 -3.03 -0.75
N PHE A 66 -4.02 -4.16 -0.17
CA PHE A 66 -2.61 -4.53 -0.09
C PHE A 66 -1.98 -4.66 -1.49
N PHE A 67 -2.62 -5.39 -2.40
CA PHE A 67 -2.11 -5.53 -3.77
C PHE A 67 -2.15 -4.20 -4.53
N HIS A 68 -3.22 -3.41 -4.39
CA HIS A 68 -3.33 -2.11 -5.05
C HIS A 68 -2.24 -1.14 -4.59
N ALA A 69 -1.92 -1.14 -3.29
CA ALA A 69 -0.82 -0.35 -2.75
C ALA A 69 0.54 -0.75 -3.36
N ILE A 70 0.80 -2.04 -3.54
CA ILE A 70 2.03 -2.52 -4.22
C ILE A 70 2.06 -2.02 -5.67
N ILE A 71 0.95 -2.12 -6.40
CA ILE A 71 0.87 -1.66 -7.79
C ILE A 71 1.18 -0.17 -7.90
N LEU A 72 0.64 0.66 -7.00
CA LEU A 72 0.94 2.10 -6.98
C LEU A 72 2.40 2.39 -6.65
N MET A 73 2.97 1.73 -5.65
CA MET A 73 4.37 1.94 -5.26
C MET A 73 5.37 1.50 -6.35
N VAL A 74 5.10 0.37 -7.00
CA VAL A 74 5.93 -0.16 -8.08
C VAL A 74 5.73 0.65 -9.37
N GLY A 75 4.48 1.00 -9.71
CA GLY A 75 4.15 1.84 -10.86
C GLY A 75 4.81 3.23 -10.78
N GLY A 76 4.75 3.86 -9.60
CA GLY A 76 5.40 5.14 -9.37
C GLY A 76 6.92 5.06 -9.38
N MET A 77 7.52 3.94 -8.97
CA MET A 77 8.97 3.75 -8.99
C MET A 77 9.53 3.84 -10.43
N TYR A 78 8.86 3.20 -11.39
CA TYR A 78 9.24 3.25 -12.79
C TYR A 78 8.72 4.50 -13.51
N THR A 79 7.78 5.24 -12.90
CA THR A 79 6.86 6.16 -13.59
C THR A 79 6.01 5.39 -14.60
N TYR A 80 4.68 5.57 -14.60
CA TYR A 80 3.77 4.86 -15.52
C TYR A 80 4.17 4.97 -17.02
N ALA A 81 4.98 5.97 -17.38
CA ALA A 81 5.52 6.19 -18.71
C ALA A 81 6.79 5.38 -19.06
N LYS A 82 7.44 4.70 -18.11
CA LYS A 82 8.77 4.06 -18.27
C LYS A 82 8.84 2.65 -17.70
N VAL A 83 7.70 2.00 -17.47
CA VAL A 83 7.68 0.58 -17.07
C VAL A 83 8.23 -0.26 -18.22
N PRO A 84 9.30 -1.05 -18.04
CA PRO A 84 9.94 -1.82 -19.13
C PRO A 84 9.10 -2.98 -19.69
N ILE A 85 7.89 -3.20 -19.16
CA ILE A 85 6.94 -4.26 -19.54
C ILE A 85 5.67 -3.65 -20.19
N GLY A 86 5.66 -2.35 -20.47
CA GLY A 86 4.61 -1.64 -21.23
C GLY A 86 4.90 -1.56 -22.71
#